data_AF-A0A6L7KQT1-F1
#
_entry.id   AF-A0A6L7KQT1-F1
#
_cell.length_a   1.000
_cell.length_b   1.000
_cell.length_c   1.000
_cell.angle_alpha   90.00
_cell.angle_beta   90.00
_cell.angle_gamma   90.00
#
_symmetry.space_group_name_H-M   'P 1'
#
loop_
_entity.id
_entity.type
_entity.pdbx_description
1 polymer ?
#
loop_
_entity_poly.entity_id
_entity_poly.type
_entity_poly.pdbx_seq_one_letter_code
_entity_poly.pdbx_strand_id
1 'polypeptide(L)'
;MDDPADTGESYATLALFQPPTAHKDLFADALARALAKIESLVPKFGLRNPRMGIQGTLAYEFCTDDEWVASFWTGQLWLAYALTGNERLKNSARARRPYFRRVLENPAWHDHDLGFLFLLSCVADFKLTGDEVARAMALRAADCLAARWRQPMPFVMCWNPMQRDEPEFRERKTRTLNIDSLQGMSLLYWAHRETGQPSFRDIADMHNETAIRNLVRDDFSSFHAFEFNPATGTAIKGYT
;
A
#
# COMPACT_ATOMS: atom_id res chain seq x y z
N MET A 1 24.65 -11.92 -19.65
CA MET A 1 23.68 -12.49 -20.61
C MET A 1 22.80 -11.32 -20.94
N ASP A 2 23.16 -10.62 -22.01
CA ASP A 2 22.63 -9.30 -22.32
C ASP A 2 21.15 -9.41 -22.71
N ASP A 3 20.31 -8.55 -22.12
CA ASP A 3 18.89 -8.45 -22.46
C ASP A 3 18.80 -7.87 -23.88
N PRO A 4 18.31 -8.62 -24.89
CA PRO A 4 18.27 -8.17 -26.27
C PRO A 4 17.33 -6.97 -26.52
N ALA A 5 16.67 -6.44 -25.48
CA ALA A 5 15.79 -5.27 -25.52
C ALA A 5 16.36 -4.03 -24.83
N ASP A 6 17.63 -4.02 -24.39
CA ASP A 6 18.25 -2.80 -23.85
C ASP A 6 18.61 -1.85 -25.00
N THR A 7 17.70 -0.93 -25.31
CA THR A 7 17.90 0.10 -26.35
C THR A 7 18.93 1.16 -25.94
N GLY A 8 19.47 1.10 -24.71
CA GLY A 8 20.42 2.09 -24.19
C GLY A 8 19.81 3.46 -23.89
N GLU A 9 18.52 3.68 -24.18
CA GLU A 9 17.79 4.88 -23.78
C GLU A 9 17.35 4.77 -22.32
N SER A 10 17.98 5.56 -21.46
CA SER A 10 17.58 5.69 -20.07
C SER A 10 16.20 6.34 -19.98
N TYR A 11 15.26 5.71 -19.28
CA TYR A 11 13.96 6.30 -18.95
C TYR A 11 14.09 7.67 -18.22
N ALA A 12 15.26 7.94 -17.61
CA ALA A 12 15.55 9.20 -16.93
C ALA A 12 15.76 10.40 -17.87
N THR A 13 15.89 10.19 -19.19
CA THR A 13 16.09 11.27 -20.18
C THR A 13 14.84 11.58 -21.02
N LEU A 14 13.71 10.92 -20.76
CA LEU A 14 12.46 11.23 -21.45
C LEU A 14 11.93 12.60 -20.99
N ALA A 15 11.60 13.47 -21.95
CA ALA A 15 11.01 14.77 -21.64
C ALA A 15 9.64 14.58 -20.95
N LEU A 16 9.47 15.15 -19.76
CA LEU A 16 8.28 14.96 -18.90
C LEU A 16 6.96 15.45 -19.53
N PHE A 17 7.02 16.34 -20.52
CA PHE A 17 5.85 16.93 -21.18
C PHE A 17 5.84 16.61 -22.68
N GLN A 18 5.53 15.35 -22.99
CA GLN A 18 5.34 14.87 -24.36
C GLN A 18 3.88 14.43 -24.57
N PRO A 19 3.40 14.37 -25.83
CA PRO A 19 2.11 13.76 -26.13
C PRO A 19 2.04 12.33 -25.55
N PRO A 20 0.86 11.87 -25.08
CA PRO A 20 0.71 10.55 -24.46
C PRO A 20 1.17 9.36 -25.33
N THR A 21 1.32 9.57 -26.64
CA THR A 21 1.73 8.57 -27.62
C THR A 21 3.21 8.60 -27.98
N ALA A 22 3.99 9.59 -27.52
CA ALA A 22 5.36 9.82 -27.97
C ALA A 22 6.32 8.64 -27.73
N HIS A 23 6.01 7.80 -26.74
CA HIS A 23 6.81 6.61 -26.38
C HIS A 23 5.94 5.35 -26.30
N LYS A 24 4.84 5.30 -27.07
CA LYS A 24 3.86 4.22 -27.01
C LYS A 24 4.51 2.83 -27.17
N ASP A 25 5.38 2.66 -28.17
CA ASP A 25 5.99 1.37 -28.46
C ASP A 25 6.99 0.97 -27.36
N LEU A 26 7.80 1.91 -26.87
CA LEU A 26 8.69 1.70 -25.73
C LEU A 26 7.92 1.24 -24.47
N PHE A 27 6.80 1.90 -24.15
CA PHE A 27 5.96 1.51 -23.02
C PHE A 27 5.25 0.18 -23.24
N ALA A 28 4.85 -0.13 -24.48
CA ALA A 28 4.26 -1.43 -24.83
C ALA A 28 5.28 -2.56 -24.63
N ASP A 29 6.53 -2.37 -25.06
CA ASP A 29 7.61 -3.34 -24.90
C ASP A 29 7.98 -3.54 -23.42
N ALA A 30 8.10 -2.45 -22.65
CA ALA A 30 8.33 -2.53 -21.21
C ALA A 30 7.19 -3.27 -20.49
N LEU A 31 5.94 -2.99 -20.87
CA LEU A 31 4.77 -3.68 -20.32
C LEU A 31 4.76 -5.17 -20.67
N ALA A 32 5.06 -5.52 -21.92
CA ALA A 32 5.14 -6.91 -22.36
C ALA A 32 6.19 -7.71 -21.56
N ARG A 33 7.38 -7.12 -21.33
CA ARG A 33 8.43 -7.75 -20.49
C ARG A 33 7.97 -7.89 -19.04
N ALA A 34 7.30 -6.89 -18.47
CA ALA A 34 6.76 -6.96 -17.11
C ALA A 34 5.71 -8.07 -16.96
N LEU A 35 4.78 -8.19 -17.90
CA LEU A 35 3.75 -9.23 -17.91
C LEU A 35 4.38 -10.63 -18.02
N ALA A 36 5.29 -10.82 -18.98
CA ALA A 36 6.01 -12.10 -19.14
C ALA A 36 6.78 -12.47 -17.87
N LYS A 37 7.41 -11.49 -17.20
CA LYS A 37 8.09 -11.71 -15.93
C LYS A 37 7.11 -12.14 -14.84
N ILE A 38 5.97 -11.46 -14.68
CA ILE A 38 4.94 -11.80 -13.70
C ILE A 38 4.46 -13.24 -13.91
N GLU A 39 4.12 -13.61 -15.14
CA GLU A 39 3.65 -14.97 -15.47
C GLU A 39 4.70 -16.04 -15.17
N SER A 40 5.99 -15.74 -15.40
CA SER A 40 7.10 -16.64 -15.07
C SER A 40 7.33 -16.80 -13.56
N LEU A 41 6.95 -15.80 -12.76
CA LEU A 41 7.15 -15.78 -11.30
C LEU A 41 6.00 -16.46 -10.55
N VAL A 42 4.77 -16.45 -11.09
CA VAL A 42 3.60 -17.14 -10.50
C VAL A 42 3.92 -18.57 -10.00
N PRO A 43 4.48 -19.48 -10.81
CA PRO A 43 4.76 -20.84 -10.34
C PRO A 43 5.94 -20.90 -9.35
N LYS A 44 6.89 -19.95 -9.42
CA LYS A 44 8.07 -19.91 -8.54
C LYS A 44 7.73 -19.40 -7.15
N PHE A 45 6.90 -18.36 -7.06
CA PHE A 45 6.46 -17.81 -5.80
C PHE A 45 5.41 -18.71 -5.14
N GLY A 46 4.60 -19.40 -5.93
CA GLY A 46 3.48 -20.19 -5.43
C GLY A 46 2.51 -19.26 -4.69
N LEU A 47 2.22 -19.58 -3.42
CA LEU A 47 1.36 -18.75 -2.56
C LEU A 47 2.13 -17.77 -1.65
N ARG A 48 3.46 -17.72 -1.76
CA ARG A 48 4.28 -16.79 -0.98
C ARG A 48 4.18 -15.39 -1.56
N ASN A 49 4.26 -14.38 -0.70
CA ASN A 49 4.31 -12.98 -1.10
C ASN A 49 5.77 -12.50 -1.03
N PRO A 50 6.38 -12.00 -2.12
CA PRO A 50 7.71 -11.42 -2.05
C PRO A 50 7.72 -10.20 -1.12
N ARG A 51 8.78 -10.06 -0.32
CA ARG A 51 8.98 -8.97 0.63
C ARG A 51 10.00 -7.95 0.11
N MET A 52 11.25 -8.37 0.01
CA MET A 52 12.40 -7.54 -0.37
C MET A 52 13.32 -8.32 -1.30
N GLY A 53 14.03 -7.63 -2.19
CA GLY A 53 15.12 -8.24 -2.96
C GLY A 53 16.32 -8.52 -2.06
N ILE A 54 16.99 -9.66 -2.27
CA ILE A 54 18.22 -10.00 -1.55
C ILE A 54 19.40 -9.31 -2.26
N GLN A 55 20.10 -8.43 -1.53
CA GLN A 55 21.21 -7.64 -2.06
C GLN A 55 22.28 -8.52 -2.71
N GLY A 56 22.73 -8.12 -3.90
CA GLY A 56 23.72 -8.86 -4.69
C GLY A 56 23.18 -10.09 -5.41
N THR A 57 21.86 -10.31 -5.39
CA THR A 57 21.22 -11.45 -6.07
C THR A 57 19.98 -11.02 -6.87
N LEU A 58 19.39 -11.96 -7.60
CA LEU A 58 18.10 -11.80 -8.29
C LEU A 58 16.94 -12.51 -7.53
N ALA A 59 17.13 -12.80 -6.24
CA ALA A 59 16.18 -13.52 -5.41
C ALA A 59 15.40 -12.59 -4.47
N TYR A 60 14.25 -13.08 -4.00
CA TYR A 60 13.40 -12.40 -3.02
C TYR A 60 13.43 -13.12 -1.68
N GLU A 61 13.44 -12.34 -0.60
CA GLU A 61 12.89 -12.77 0.67
C GLU A 61 11.36 -12.77 0.59
N PHE A 62 10.70 -13.65 1.31
CA PHE A 62 9.24 -13.76 1.32
C PHE A 62 8.66 -13.28 2.65
N CYS A 63 7.47 -12.70 2.58
CA CYS A 63 6.72 -12.25 3.73
C CYS A 63 6.38 -13.42 4.63
N THR A 64 6.54 -13.20 5.93
CA THR A 64 5.86 -13.97 6.97
C THR A 64 4.49 -13.35 7.24
N ASP A 65 3.85 -13.71 8.35
CA ASP A 65 2.67 -12.98 8.82
C ASP A 65 3.04 -11.53 9.21
N ASP A 66 2.04 -10.63 9.20
CA ASP A 66 2.17 -9.23 9.64
C ASP A 66 3.18 -8.38 8.85
N GLU A 67 3.16 -8.48 7.51
CA GLU A 67 4.09 -7.75 6.63
C GLU A 67 3.31 -6.81 5.70
N TRP A 68 3.54 -5.49 5.82
CA TRP A 68 2.85 -4.43 5.09
C TRP A 68 2.98 -4.53 3.55
N VAL A 69 4.06 -5.14 3.07
CA VAL A 69 4.33 -5.31 1.63
C VAL A 69 3.60 -6.49 0.98
N ALA A 70 2.89 -7.31 1.76
CA ALA A 70 2.35 -8.58 1.28
C ALA A 70 1.32 -8.45 0.14
N SER A 71 0.69 -7.28 -0.02
CA SER A 71 -0.29 -7.04 -1.08
C SER A 71 0.29 -6.58 -2.41
N PHE A 72 1.53 -6.06 -2.46
CA PHE A 72 2.07 -5.48 -3.70
C PHE A 72 2.13 -6.50 -4.84
N TRP A 73 2.53 -7.73 -4.54
CA TRP A 73 2.50 -8.80 -5.53
C TRP A 73 1.08 -9.20 -5.94
N THR A 74 0.13 -9.20 -5.00
CA THR A 74 -1.29 -9.42 -5.30
C THR A 74 -1.83 -8.33 -6.23
N GLY A 75 -1.45 -7.06 -5.99
CA GLY A 75 -1.79 -5.93 -6.85
C GLY A 75 -1.20 -6.06 -8.26
N GLN A 76 0.07 -6.49 -8.38
CA GLN A 76 0.68 -6.77 -9.68
C GLN A 76 -0.07 -7.87 -10.44
N LEU A 77 -0.51 -8.93 -9.76
CA LEU A 77 -1.32 -9.99 -10.38
C LEU A 77 -2.69 -9.46 -10.84
N TRP A 78 -3.34 -8.60 -10.06
CA TRP A 78 -4.61 -7.96 -10.46
C TRP A 78 -4.46 -7.02 -11.64
N LEU A 79 -3.41 -6.20 -11.67
CA LEU A 79 -3.09 -5.34 -12.81
C LEU A 79 -2.82 -6.17 -14.06
N ALA A 80 -2.02 -7.23 -13.95
CA ALA A 80 -1.73 -8.12 -15.05
C ALA A 80 -2.99 -8.85 -15.55
N TYR A 81 -3.89 -9.29 -14.65
CA TYR A 81 -5.20 -9.83 -15.03
C TYR A 81 -6.06 -8.80 -15.75
N ALA A 82 -6.15 -7.56 -15.26
CA ALA A 82 -6.95 -6.51 -15.89
C ALA A 82 -6.50 -6.20 -17.33
N LEU A 83 -5.21 -6.35 -17.61
CA LEU A 83 -4.63 -6.11 -18.94
C LEU A 83 -4.76 -7.31 -19.89
N THR A 84 -4.71 -8.53 -19.37
CA THR A 84 -4.59 -9.75 -20.20
C THR A 84 -5.85 -10.61 -20.23
N GLY A 85 -6.74 -10.46 -19.25
CA GLY A 85 -7.84 -11.40 -19.01
C GLY A 85 -7.41 -12.80 -18.58
N ASN A 86 -6.12 -13.03 -18.28
CA ASN A 86 -5.59 -14.36 -17.97
C ASN A 86 -6.08 -14.86 -16.60
N GLU A 87 -7.01 -15.81 -16.62
CA GLU A 87 -7.61 -16.43 -15.44
C GLU A 87 -6.60 -17.02 -14.45
N ARG A 88 -5.42 -17.45 -14.91
CA ARG A 88 -4.35 -17.95 -14.03
C ARG A 88 -3.85 -16.87 -13.08
N LEU A 89 -3.78 -15.62 -13.54
CA LEU A 89 -3.35 -14.47 -12.74
C LEU A 89 -4.39 -14.13 -11.67
N LYS A 90 -5.67 -14.06 -12.06
CA LYS A 90 -6.80 -13.90 -11.13
C LYS A 90 -6.78 -14.99 -10.06
N ASN A 91 -6.65 -16.25 -10.47
CA ASN A 91 -6.65 -17.38 -9.54
C ASN A 91 -5.45 -17.33 -8.59
N SER A 92 -4.27 -16.92 -9.07
CA SER A 92 -3.08 -16.74 -8.23
C SER A 92 -3.24 -15.58 -7.22
N ALA A 93 -3.87 -14.47 -7.64
CA ALA A 93 -4.16 -13.34 -6.75
C ALA A 93 -5.14 -13.77 -5.66
N ARG A 94 -6.25 -14.40 -6.04
CA ARG A 94 -7.30 -14.85 -5.11
C ARG A 94 -6.83 -15.93 -4.15
N ALA A 95 -5.90 -16.79 -4.57
CA ALA A 95 -5.35 -17.83 -3.70
C ALA A 95 -4.57 -17.26 -2.48
N ARG A 96 -4.23 -15.97 -2.47
CA ARG A 96 -3.60 -15.27 -1.34
C ARG A 96 -4.59 -14.73 -0.31
N ARG A 97 -5.90 -14.82 -0.58
CA ARG A 97 -6.97 -14.37 0.34
C ARG A 97 -6.82 -14.89 1.78
N PRO A 98 -6.36 -16.14 2.05
CA PRO A 98 -6.13 -16.59 3.42
C PRO A 98 -5.13 -15.73 4.22
N TYR A 99 -4.13 -15.14 3.56
CA TYR A 99 -3.20 -14.21 4.21
C TYR A 99 -3.93 -12.98 4.75
N PHE A 100 -4.69 -12.30 3.90
CA PHE A 100 -5.44 -11.09 4.27
C PHE A 100 -6.56 -11.39 5.28
N ARG A 101 -7.13 -12.59 5.24
CA ARG A 101 -8.07 -13.04 6.28
C ARG A 101 -7.39 -13.11 7.65
N ARG A 102 -6.20 -13.71 7.74
CA ARG A 102 -5.44 -13.74 9.00
C ARG A 102 -5.11 -12.34 9.48
N VAL A 103 -4.76 -11.41 8.59
CA VAL A 103 -4.56 -9.99 8.98
C VAL A 103 -5.79 -9.45 9.72
N LEU A 104 -6.99 -9.58 9.15
CA LEU A 104 -8.23 -9.10 9.79
C LEU A 104 -8.56 -9.78 11.12
N GLU A 105 -8.19 -11.06 11.26
CA GLU A 105 -8.45 -11.87 12.45
C GLU A 105 -7.50 -11.55 13.61
N ASN A 106 -6.42 -10.80 13.35
CA ASN A 106 -5.38 -10.49 14.34
C ASN A 106 -5.28 -8.97 14.57
N PRO A 107 -6.05 -8.39 15.51
CA PRO A 107 -6.03 -6.95 15.76
C PRO A 107 -4.66 -6.35 16.11
N ALA A 108 -3.73 -7.16 16.63
CA ALA A 108 -2.36 -6.72 16.91
C ALA A 108 -1.57 -6.33 15.64
N TRP A 109 -1.96 -6.86 14.48
CA TRP A 109 -1.36 -6.61 13.16
C TRP A 109 -2.02 -5.44 12.42
N HIS A 110 -3.07 -4.83 12.99
CA HIS A 110 -3.73 -3.71 12.36
C HIS A 110 -2.92 -2.44 12.59
N ASP A 111 -2.35 -1.89 11.53
CA ASP A 111 -1.72 -0.57 11.53
C ASP A 111 -2.24 0.29 10.35
N HIS A 112 -1.57 1.39 10.02
CA HIS A 112 -1.99 2.24 8.90
C HIS A 112 -1.84 1.57 7.52
N ASP A 113 -1.01 0.52 7.43
CA ASP A 113 -0.73 -0.19 6.18
C ASP A 113 -1.88 -1.12 5.77
N LEU A 114 -2.95 -1.22 6.57
CA LEU A 114 -4.22 -1.83 6.13
C LEU A 114 -4.70 -1.26 4.79
N GLY A 115 -4.43 0.03 4.54
CA GLY A 115 -4.71 0.63 3.25
C GLY A 115 -3.93 -0.04 2.11
N PHE A 116 -2.61 -0.18 2.22
CA PHE A 116 -1.80 -0.91 1.23
C PHE A 116 -2.28 -2.35 1.07
N LEU A 117 -2.52 -3.03 2.20
CA LEU A 117 -2.88 -4.42 2.21
C LEU A 117 -4.19 -4.70 1.48
N PHE A 118 -5.23 -3.91 1.72
CA PHE A 118 -6.58 -4.20 1.24
C PHE A 118 -6.98 -3.47 -0.05
N LEU A 119 -6.38 -2.33 -0.38
CA LEU A 119 -6.60 -1.68 -1.69
C LEU A 119 -6.09 -2.55 -2.84
N LEU A 120 -4.87 -3.08 -2.70
CA LEU A 120 -4.20 -3.85 -3.74
C LEU A 120 -4.64 -5.32 -3.78
N SER A 121 -5.38 -5.80 -2.77
CA SER A 121 -5.88 -7.17 -2.71
C SER A 121 -7.40 -7.23 -2.89
N CYS A 122 -8.16 -6.97 -1.82
CA CYS A 122 -9.59 -7.18 -1.75
C CYS A 122 -10.39 -6.14 -2.55
N VAL A 123 -10.02 -4.86 -2.51
CA VAL A 123 -10.69 -3.83 -3.33
C VAL A 123 -10.46 -4.10 -4.81
N ALA A 124 -9.25 -4.49 -5.20
CA ALA A 124 -8.94 -4.86 -6.59
C ALA A 124 -9.76 -6.07 -7.07
N ASP A 125 -9.86 -7.13 -6.27
CA ASP A 125 -10.69 -8.32 -6.56
C ASP A 125 -12.17 -7.92 -6.76
N PHE A 126 -12.73 -7.15 -5.83
CA PHE A 126 -14.11 -6.68 -5.94
C PHE A 126 -14.33 -5.81 -7.19
N LYS A 127 -13.46 -4.83 -7.45
CA LYS A 127 -13.61 -3.95 -8.62
C LYS A 127 -13.51 -4.68 -9.95
N LEU A 128 -12.65 -5.71 -10.04
CA LEU A 128 -12.40 -6.44 -11.28
C LEU A 128 -13.36 -7.59 -11.51
N THR A 129 -13.97 -8.15 -10.46
CA THR A 129 -14.79 -9.37 -10.58
C THR A 129 -16.13 -9.34 -9.87
N GLY A 130 -16.43 -8.30 -9.08
CA GLY A 130 -17.64 -8.23 -8.26
C GLY A 130 -17.66 -9.23 -7.08
N ASP A 131 -16.51 -9.68 -6.58
CA ASP A 131 -16.46 -10.64 -5.47
C ASP A 131 -16.89 -10.00 -4.15
N GLU A 132 -18.09 -10.35 -3.68
CA GLU A 132 -18.69 -9.80 -2.45
C GLU A 132 -17.93 -10.20 -1.17
N VAL A 133 -17.22 -11.34 -1.16
CA VAL A 133 -16.39 -11.72 -0.02
C VAL A 133 -15.21 -10.77 0.10
N ALA A 134 -14.57 -10.42 -1.03
CA ALA A 134 -13.51 -9.44 -1.09
C ALA A 134 -14.01 -8.05 -0.69
N ARG A 135 -15.21 -7.65 -1.16
CA ARG A 135 -15.86 -6.41 -0.73
C ARG A 135 -16.02 -6.35 0.79
N ALA A 136 -16.60 -7.40 1.39
CA ALA A 136 -16.80 -7.47 2.83
C ALA A 136 -15.48 -7.43 3.62
N MET A 137 -14.44 -8.11 3.13
CA MET A 137 -13.10 -8.06 3.74
C MET A 137 -12.49 -6.66 3.66
N ALA A 138 -12.61 -5.97 2.52
CA ALA A 138 -12.10 -4.62 2.37
C ALA A 138 -12.85 -3.59 3.22
N LEU A 139 -14.17 -3.70 3.35
CA LEU A 139 -14.96 -2.85 4.25
C LEU A 139 -14.58 -3.09 5.71
N ARG A 140 -14.41 -4.35 6.13
CA ARG A 140 -13.90 -4.66 7.48
C ARG A 140 -12.51 -4.09 7.73
N ALA A 141 -11.63 -4.09 6.72
CA ALA A 141 -10.32 -3.44 6.81
C ALA A 141 -10.45 -1.92 6.97
N ALA A 142 -11.38 -1.29 6.26
CA ALA A 142 -11.66 0.14 6.38
C ALA A 142 -12.19 0.50 7.78
N ASP A 143 -13.09 -0.32 8.35
CA ASP A 143 -13.54 -0.16 9.74
C ASP A 143 -12.36 -0.24 10.73
N CYS A 144 -11.48 -1.23 10.52
CA CYS A 144 -10.31 -1.42 11.35
C CYS A 144 -9.33 -0.24 11.25
N LEU A 145 -9.12 0.32 10.05
CA LEU A 145 -8.29 1.50 9.82
C LEU A 145 -8.92 2.76 10.45
N ALA A 146 -10.23 2.96 10.27
CA ALA A 146 -10.96 4.09 10.86
C ALA A 146 -10.94 4.04 12.40
N ALA A 147 -11.04 2.86 13.00
CA ALA A 147 -10.98 2.67 14.46
C ALA A 147 -9.63 3.04 15.11
N ARG A 148 -8.61 3.34 14.30
CA ARG A 148 -7.31 3.85 14.74
C ARG A 148 -7.30 5.37 14.88
N TRP A 149 -8.33 6.07 14.40
CA TRP A 149 -8.57 7.48 14.69
C TRP A 149 -9.05 7.64 16.13
N ARG A 150 -8.32 8.42 16.95
CA ARG A 150 -8.65 8.63 18.37
C ARG A 150 -8.33 10.05 18.81
N GLN A 151 -9.31 10.74 19.36
CA GLN A 151 -9.09 12.05 20.00
C GLN A 151 -8.17 11.89 21.24
N PRO A 152 -7.29 12.86 21.54
CA PRO A 152 -7.13 14.16 20.88
C PRO A 152 -6.20 14.15 19.65
N MET A 153 -5.72 12.98 19.21
CA MET A 153 -4.80 12.90 18.08
C MET A 153 -5.50 13.28 16.77
N PRO A 154 -4.94 14.21 15.97
CA PRO A 154 -5.57 14.70 14.76
C PRO A 154 -5.27 13.84 13.53
N PHE A 155 -4.96 12.55 13.73
CA PHE A 155 -4.66 11.61 12.64
C PHE A 155 -4.95 10.15 13.04
N VAL A 156 -5.18 9.31 12.04
CA VAL A 156 -5.16 7.83 12.18
C VAL A 156 -3.80 7.34 12.67
N MET A 157 -3.75 6.71 13.85
CA MET A 157 -2.50 6.21 14.45
C MET A 157 -1.71 5.32 13.47
N CYS A 158 -0.43 5.63 13.25
CA CYS A 158 0.37 4.97 12.23
C CYS A 158 0.76 3.54 12.64
N TRP A 159 1.40 3.35 13.79
CA TRP A 159 1.88 2.03 14.22
C TRP A 159 1.34 1.61 15.58
N ASN A 160 1.39 0.30 15.83
CA ASN A 160 1.20 -0.25 17.17
C ASN A 160 2.54 -0.27 17.92
N PRO A 161 2.53 -0.04 19.25
CA PRO A 161 3.70 -0.27 20.07
C PRO A 161 3.96 -1.78 20.16
N MET A 162 5.19 -2.22 19.84
CA MET A 162 5.55 -3.64 19.91
C MET A 162 6.50 -3.89 21.08
N GLN A 163 6.43 -5.08 21.69
CA GLN A 163 7.33 -5.43 22.80
C GLN A 163 8.80 -5.47 22.39
N ARG A 164 9.07 -5.77 21.11
CA ARG A 164 10.42 -5.80 20.52
C ARG A 164 11.02 -4.41 20.29
N ASP A 165 10.21 -3.35 20.35
CA ASP A 165 10.68 -1.99 20.12
C ASP A 165 11.45 -1.50 21.35
N GLU A 166 12.50 -0.70 21.13
CA GLU A 166 13.15 0.03 22.21
C GLU A 166 12.12 0.91 22.95
N PRO A 167 12.20 1.05 24.28
CA PRO A 167 11.16 1.71 25.08
C PRO A 167 10.79 3.11 24.59
N GLU A 168 11.79 3.93 24.21
CA GLU A 168 11.58 5.28 23.68
C GLU A 168 10.88 5.25 22.31
N PHE A 169 11.31 4.35 21.42
CA PHE A 169 10.71 4.20 20.10
C PHE A 169 9.26 3.71 20.18
N ARG A 170 8.99 2.79 21.11
CA ARG A 170 7.66 2.25 21.38
C ARG A 170 6.67 3.33 21.79
N GLU A 171 7.07 4.26 22.66
CA GLU A 171 6.24 5.40 23.05
C GLU A 171 6.05 6.38 21.90
N ARG A 172 7.10 6.65 21.12
CA ARG A 172 7.03 7.57 19.97
C ARG A 172 6.04 7.08 18.90
N LYS A 173 5.96 5.78 18.63
CA LYS A 173 5.06 5.20 17.61
C LYS A 173 3.59 5.61 17.76
N THR A 174 3.07 5.65 18.99
CA THR A 174 1.65 5.94 19.23
C THR A 174 1.29 7.42 19.03
N ARG A 175 2.31 8.29 18.98
CA ARG A 175 2.17 9.74 18.82
C ARG A 175 2.79 10.28 17.54
N THR A 176 3.09 9.40 16.58
CA THR A 176 3.76 9.75 15.34
C THR A 176 2.84 9.57 14.14
N LEU A 177 2.76 10.61 13.32
CA LEU A 177 2.22 10.59 11.97
C LEU A 177 3.35 10.27 10.97
N ASN A 178 3.10 9.42 9.99
CA ASN A 178 4.06 9.06 8.95
C ASN A 178 3.52 9.39 7.56
N ILE A 179 4.39 9.79 6.63
CA ILE A 179 3.96 10.21 5.30
C ILE A 179 3.32 9.10 4.46
N ASP A 180 3.71 7.83 4.66
CA ASP A 180 3.19 6.69 3.90
C ASP A 180 1.71 6.43 4.21
N SER A 181 1.24 6.86 5.39
CA SER A 181 -0.16 6.75 5.79
C SER A 181 -1.16 7.50 4.92
N LEU A 182 -0.69 8.49 4.14
CA LEU A 182 -1.49 9.17 3.12
C LEU A 182 -2.03 8.19 2.06
N GLN A 183 -1.22 7.21 1.65
CA GLN A 183 -1.64 6.20 0.67
C GLN A 183 -2.81 5.36 1.22
N GLY A 184 -2.76 5.04 2.52
CA GLY A 184 -3.76 4.21 3.15
C GLY A 184 -5.14 4.87 3.25
N MET A 185 -5.21 6.20 3.30
CA MET A 185 -6.49 6.94 3.37
C MET A 185 -7.39 6.70 2.15
N SER A 186 -6.83 6.28 1.01
CA SER A 186 -7.59 5.88 -0.17
C SER A 186 -8.57 4.72 0.11
N LEU A 187 -8.29 3.87 1.11
CA LEU A 187 -9.20 2.81 1.53
C LEU A 187 -10.47 3.37 2.18
N LEU A 188 -10.33 4.42 3.00
CA LEU A 188 -11.46 5.08 3.65
C LEU A 188 -12.31 5.84 2.62
N TYR A 189 -11.68 6.55 1.68
CA TYR A 189 -12.44 7.17 0.58
C TYR A 189 -13.19 6.14 -0.28
N TRP A 190 -12.58 4.98 -0.54
CA TRP A 190 -13.30 3.90 -1.21
C TRP A 190 -14.49 3.42 -0.36
N ALA A 191 -14.31 3.14 0.92
CA ALA A 191 -15.38 2.69 1.80
C ALA A 191 -16.53 3.71 1.92
N HIS A 192 -16.22 5.01 1.96
CA HIS A 192 -17.22 6.09 1.89
C HIS A 192 -18.06 5.98 0.61
N ARG A 193 -17.40 5.84 -0.56
CA ARG A 193 -18.09 5.73 -1.84
C ARG A 193 -18.97 4.47 -1.93
N GLU A 194 -18.53 3.37 -1.33
CA GLU A 194 -19.25 2.09 -1.36
C GLU A 194 -20.45 2.01 -0.41
N THR A 195 -20.43 2.77 0.69
CA THR A 195 -21.42 2.66 1.78
C THR A 195 -22.25 3.92 1.97
N GLY A 196 -21.79 5.06 1.48
CA GLY A 196 -22.34 6.38 1.78
C GLY A 196 -22.04 6.89 3.19
N GLN A 197 -21.30 6.15 4.02
CA GLN A 197 -21.02 6.54 5.41
C GLN A 197 -20.04 7.73 5.45
N PRO A 198 -20.44 8.91 5.96
CA PRO A 198 -19.59 10.11 5.90
C PRO A 198 -18.32 10.01 6.75
N SER A 199 -18.37 9.29 7.87
CA SER A 199 -17.26 9.20 8.82
C SER A 199 -15.94 8.70 8.21
N PHE A 200 -16.01 7.81 7.21
CA PHE A 200 -14.81 7.37 6.51
C PHE A 200 -14.10 8.52 5.78
N ARG A 201 -14.87 9.36 5.08
CA ARG A 201 -14.35 10.53 4.39
C ARG A 201 -13.83 11.55 5.39
N ASP A 202 -14.61 11.84 6.44
CA ASP A 202 -14.24 12.87 7.43
C ASP A 202 -12.91 12.52 8.11
N ILE A 203 -12.72 11.26 8.51
CA ILE A 203 -11.46 10.77 9.11
C ILE A 203 -10.29 10.91 8.12
N ALA A 204 -10.49 10.56 6.85
CA ALA A 204 -9.46 10.68 5.81
C ALA A 204 -9.09 12.14 5.54
N ASP A 205 -10.09 13.03 5.43
CA ASP A 205 -9.91 14.46 5.21
C ASP A 205 -9.12 15.07 6.38
N MET A 206 -9.53 14.78 7.63
CA MET A 206 -8.82 15.27 8.82
C MET A 206 -7.37 14.76 8.90
N HIS A 207 -7.12 13.48 8.59
CA HIS A 207 -5.77 12.92 8.56
C HIS A 207 -4.91 13.62 7.50
N ASN A 208 -5.43 13.79 6.28
CA ASN A 208 -4.71 14.40 5.16
C ASN A 208 -4.41 15.88 5.41
N GLU A 209 -5.35 16.62 5.99
CA GLU A 209 -5.12 18.02 6.40
C GLU A 209 -4.00 18.13 7.44
N THR A 210 -4.00 17.25 8.44
CA THR A 210 -2.91 17.21 9.44
C THR A 210 -1.57 16.87 8.80
N ALA A 211 -1.55 15.89 7.89
CA ALA A 211 -0.35 15.50 7.16
C ALA A 211 0.21 16.66 6.33
N ILE A 212 -0.61 17.33 5.51
CA ILE A 212 -0.17 18.46 4.68
C ILE A 212 0.38 19.60 5.55
N ARG A 213 -0.29 19.92 6.66
CA ARG A 213 0.14 21.03 7.56
C ARG A 213 1.46 20.78 8.27
N ASN A 214 1.85 19.53 8.49
CA ASN A 214 2.98 19.21 9.37
C ASN A 214 4.12 18.45 8.67
N LEU A 215 3.82 17.57 7.72
CA LEU A 215 4.84 16.78 7.02
C LEU A 215 5.48 17.54 5.85
N VAL A 216 4.76 18.45 5.21
CA VAL A 216 5.28 19.23 4.08
C VAL A 216 6.00 20.48 4.60
N ARG A 217 7.23 20.69 4.17
CA ARG A 217 8.05 21.86 4.52
C ARG A 217 7.77 23.03 3.58
N ASP A 218 8.21 24.23 3.96
CA ASP A 218 8.03 25.45 3.17
C ASP A 218 8.69 25.38 1.77
N ASP A 219 9.73 24.55 1.61
CA ASP A 219 10.42 24.29 0.34
C ASP A 219 9.80 23.13 -0.47
N PHE A 220 8.63 22.64 -0.06
CA PHE A 220 7.92 21.49 -0.62
C PHE A 220 8.63 20.13 -0.49
N SER A 221 9.73 20.04 0.25
CA SER A 221 10.25 18.75 0.72
C SER A 221 9.36 18.21 1.85
N SER A 222 9.56 16.94 2.25
CA SER A 222 8.75 16.34 3.31
C SER A 222 9.56 15.70 4.43
N PHE A 223 9.06 15.78 5.66
CA PHE A 223 9.47 14.89 6.75
C PHE A 223 8.99 13.48 6.45
N HIS A 224 9.74 12.49 6.93
CA HIS A 224 9.28 11.10 6.93
C HIS A 224 8.16 10.91 7.97
N ALA A 225 8.34 11.53 9.14
CA ALA A 225 7.43 11.39 10.27
C ALA A 225 7.35 12.67 11.11
N PHE A 226 6.26 12.82 11.85
CA PHE A 226 5.98 13.99 12.67
C PHE A 226 5.37 13.59 14.02
N GLU A 227 5.94 14.09 15.12
CA GLU A 227 5.50 13.82 16.49
C GLU A 227 4.46 14.83 16.97
N PHE A 228 3.49 14.34 17.74
CA PHE A 228 2.45 15.13 18.38
C PHE A 228 2.39 14.83 19.88
N ASN A 229 1.84 15.75 20.66
CA ASN A 229 1.61 15.55 22.08
C ASN A 229 0.36 14.66 22.27
N PRO A 230 0.46 13.47 22.88
CA PRO A 230 -0.65 12.53 22.99
C PRO A 230 -1.81 13.02 23.88
N ALA A 231 -1.55 13.97 24.78
CA ALA A 231 -2.57 14.53 25.68
C ALA A 231 -3.34 15.70 25.05
N THR A 232 -2.76 16.40 24.07
CA THR A 232 -3.35 17.63 23.51
C THR A 232 -3.55 17.62 21.99
N GLY A 233 -2.94 16.67 21.27
CA GLY A 233 -2.94 16.64 19.82
C GLY A 233 -2.09 17.72 19.16
N THR A 234 -1.28 18.46 19.92
CA THR A 234 -0.45 19.55 19.39
C THR A 234 0.81 19.04 18.70
N ALA A 235 1.20 19.68 17.60
CA ALA A 235 2.41 19.38 16.85
C ALA A 235 3.68 19.64 17.69
N ILE A 236 4.66 18.72 17.65
CA ILE A 236 5.95 18.85 18.35
C ILE A 236 7.09 19.08 17.37
N LYS A 237 7.40 18.08 16.53
CA LYS A 237 8.55 18.14 15.60
C LYS A 237 8.45 17.11 14.49
N GLY A 238 8.98 17.46 13.32
CA GLY A 238 9.23 16.52 12.22
C GLY A 238 10.61 15.89 12.31
N TYR A 239 10.76 14.68 11.75
CA TYR A 239 12.04 14.00 11.59
C TYR A 239 12.06 13.15 10.30
N THR A 240 13.26 12.78 9.86
CA THR A 240 13.49 11.98 8.64
C THR A 240 14.30 10.75 9.01
#